data_AF-A0A847HI98-F1
#
_entry.id   AF-A0A847HI98-F1
#
_cell.length_a   1.000
_cell.length_b   1.000
_cell.length_c   1.000
_cell.angle_alpha   90.00
_cell.angle_beta   90.00
_cell.angle_gamma   90.00
#
_symmetry.space_group_name_H-M   'P 1'
#
loop_
_entity.id
_entity.type
_entity.pdbx_description
1 polymer ?
#
loop_
_entity_poly.entity_id
_entity_poly.type
_entity_poly.pdbx_seq_one_letter_code
_entity_poly.pdbx_strand_id
1 'polypeptide(L)'
;MAKTRTVQNSEGQVVDQVVEIIRFMGENKLAEIDLETSQMKLKLKKHGNVQMQTVQIPATQAYMPAMPSFEAPVAPVNVNAKAPAAEKPVEADTKHHKLISPMAGTFYRAPSPTSEPFCKEGDSVTVGQTVCIVEAMKMMNEIKADKAGKVVKILLENGKPVEKGAVLFHIGD
;
A
#
# COMPACT_ATOMS: atom_id res chain seq x y z
N MET A 1 44.03 -6.58 48.44
CA MET A 1 43.66 -5.95 47.15
C MET A 1 42.96 -6.97 46.28
N ALA A 2 41.71 -6.73 45.89
CA ALA A 2 41.05 -7.42 44.77
C ALA A 2 39.84 -6.56 44.36
N LYS A 3 39.91 -5.89 43.20
CA LYS A 3 38.74 -5.19 42.66
C LYS A 3 37.85 -6.23 41.99
N THR A 4 36.70 -6.55 42.60
CA THR A 4 35.64 -7.34 41.96
C THR A 4 35.17 -6.59 40.72
N ARG A 5 35.61 -7.05 39.55
CA ARG A 5 35.24 -6.47 38.26
C ARG A 5 33.86 -7.02 37.90
N THR A 6 32.81 -6.36 38.38
CA THR A 6 31.43 -6.66 38.01
C THR A 6 31.33 -6.63 36.48
N VAL A 7 31.00 -7.77 35.88
CA VAL A 7 30.73 -7.88 34.45
C VAL A 7 29.36 -7.25 34.22
N GLN A 8 29.33 -5.99 33.80
CA GLN A 8 28.09 -5.36 33.35
C GLN A 8 27.64 -6.08 32.08
N ASN A 9 26.48 -6.73 32.14
CA ASN A 9 25.91 -7.47 31.02
C ASN A 9 25.58 -6.50 29.89
N SER A 10 25.94 -6.86 28.66
CA SER A 10 25.75 -6.03 27.46
C SER A 10 24.29 -5.63 27.22
N GLU A 11 23.34 -6.46 27.66
CA GLU A 11 21.89 -6.19 27.55
C GLU A 11 21.45 -4.96 28.37
N GLY A 12 22.01 -4.76 29.57
CA GLY A 12 21.67 -3.61 30.42
C GLY A 12 22.08 -2.29 29.77
N GLN A 13 23.27 -2.26 29.16
CA GLN A 13 23.77 -1.07 28.46
C GLN A 13 22.92 -0.70 27.23
N VAL A 14 22.27 -1.66 26.58
CA VAL A 14 21.36 -1.40 25.45
C VAL A 14 20.04 -0.81 25.95
N VAL A 15 19.49 -1.33 27.06
CA VAL A 15 18.25 -0.80 27.65
C VAL A 15 18.44 0.66 28.11
N ASP A 16 19.55 0.97 28.77
CA ASP A 16 19.87 2.33 29.22
C ASP A 16 19.93 3.32 28.03
N GLN A 17 20.56 2.92 26.91
CA GLN A 17 20.63 3.74 25.69
C GLN A 17 19.25 3.97 25.04
N VAL A 18 18.38 2.97 25.02
CA VAL A 18 17.01 3.11 24.49
C VAL A 18 16.19 4.10 25.33
N VAL A 19 16.32 4.04 26.66
CA VAL A 19 15.66 5.00 27.58
C VAL A 19 16.15 6.43 27.33
N GLU A 20 17.46 6.61 27.11
CA GLU A 20 18.05 7.91 26.80
C GLU A 20 17.54 8.49 25.46
N ILE A 21 17.42 7.67 24.42
CA ILE A 21 16.85 8.08 23.11
C ILE A 21 15.37 8.48 23.25
N ILE A 22 14.55 7.70 23.96
CA ILE A 22 13.12 8.00 24.17
C ILE A 22 12.96 9.34 24.90
N ARG A 23 13.78 9.57 25.94
CA ARG A 23 13.79 10.83 26.68
C ARG A 23 14.18 12.00 25.78
N PHE A 24 15.23 11.84 24.97
CA PHE A 24 15.69 12.84 24.01
C PHE A 24 14.61 13.19 22.97
N MET A 25 13.84 12.21 22.48
CA MET A 25 12.69 12.44 21.59
C MET A 25 11.65 13.36 22.21
N GLY A 26 11.26 13.07 23.47
CA GLY A 26 10.26 13.82 24.22
C GLY A 26 10.69 15.27 24.47
N GLU A 27 11.91 15.46 24.98
CA GLU A 27 12.47 16.80 25.27
C GLU A 27 12.58 17.67 23.99
N ASN A 28 12.93 17.07 22.84
CA ASN A 28 13.16 17.79 21.59
C ASN A 28 11.94 17.88 20.66
N LYS A 29 10.78 17.34 21.07
CA LYS A 29 9.54 17.23 20.28
C LYS A 29 9.77 16.59 18.90
N LEU A 30 10.62 15.56 18.86
CA LEU A 30 10.93 14.81 17.65
C LEU A 30 9.79 13.84 17.35
N ALA A 31 9.32 13.86 16.10
CA ALA A 31 8.35 12.91 15.58
C ALA A 31 9.02 11.59 15.18
N GLU A 32 10.28 11.65 14.75
CA GLU A 32 11.01 10.53 14.18
C GLU A 32 12.51 10.72 14.46
N ILE A 33 13.17 9.65 14.89
CA ILE A 33 14.63 9.51 14.94
C ILE A 33 14.98 8.24 14.17
N ASP A 34 15.72 8.43 13.09
CA ASP A 34 16.17 7.41 12.16
C ASP A 34 17.70 7.34 12.32
N LEU A 35 18.14 6.91 13.51
CA LEU A 35 19.56 6.90 13.88
C LEU A 35 20.25 5.88 13.02
N GLU A 36 21.30 6.35 12.39
CA GLU A 36 22.12 5.54 11.57
C GLU A 36 23.53 6.18 11.88
N THR A 37 24.47 5.45 12.49
CA THR A 37 25.63 6.00 13.25
C THR A 37 26.98 6.14 12.52
N SER A 38 27.55 5.06 12.00
CA SER A 38 28.92 5.03 11.42
C SER A 38 29.13 3.95 10.35
N GLN A 39 28.48 2.79 10.48
CA GLN A 39 28.18 1.86 9.37
C GLN A 39 26.92 2.31 8.58
N MET A 40 26.51 3.58 8.78
CA MET A 40 25.12 3.96 9.14
C MET A 40 25.09 5.56 9.22
N LYS A 41 23.99 6.30 8.94
CA LYS A 41 23.85 7.81 8.90
C LYS A 41 22.46 8.46 9.30
N LEU A 42 22.38 9.17 10.45
CA LEU A 42 21.14 9.62 11.13
C LEU A 42 20.25 10.63 10.37
N LYS A 43 18.92 10.44 10.41
CA LYS A 43 17.90 11.49 10.15
C LYS A 43 17.02 11.79 11.36
N LEU A 44 16.50 13.02 11.41
CA LEU A 44 15.61 13.52 12.46
C LEU A 44 14.41 14.24 11.83
N LYS A 45 13.21 14.04 12.38
CA LYS A 45 11.98 14.71 11.91
C LYS A 45 11.25 15.34 13.09
N LYS A 46 10.74 16.55 12.90
CA LYS A 46 9.83 17.23 13.83
C LYS A 46 8.45 17.34 13.20
N HIS A 47 7.43 17.49 14.04
CA HIS A 47 6.07 17.77 13.55
C HIS A 47 6.05 19.12 12.81
N GLY A 48 5.97 19.07 11.48
CA GLY A 48 5.82 20.24 10.64
C GLY A 48 4.39 20.74 10.71
N ASN A 49 4.21 22.01 11.08
CA ASN A 49 2.89 22.64 11.10
C ASN A 49 2.46 23.00 9.67
N VAL A 50 1.75 22.09 9.00
CA VAL A 50 1.28 22.28 7.61
C VAL A 50 0.07 23.20 7.61
N GLN A 51 0.31 24.50 7.41
CA GLN A 51 -0.75 25.44 7.06
C GLN A 51 -1.10 25.23 5.57
N MET A 52 -2.28 24.67 5.32
CA MET A 52 -2.78 24.49 3.95
C MET A 52 -3.34 25.81 3.41
N GLN A 53 -2.58 26.50 2.55
CA GLN A 53 -3.14 27.58 1.73
C GLN A 53 -3.93 26.97 0.57
N THR A 54 -5.26 27.13 0.61
CA THR A 54 -6.15 26.76 -0.49
C THR A 54 -6.06 27.80 -1.61
N VAL A 55 -5.49 27.42 -2.77
CA VAL A 55 -5.51 28.25 -3.97
C VAL A 55 -6.84 28.01 -4.71
N GLN A 56 -7.69 29.02 -4.76
CA GLN A 56 -8.99 28.97 -5.43
C GLN A 56 -8.85 29.42 -6.89
N ILE A 57 -9.19 28.53 -7.83
CA ILE A 57 -9.09 28.79 -9.28
C ILE A 57 -10.47 29.23 -9.81
N PRO A 58 -10.59 30.35 -10.54
CA PRO A 58 -11.89 30.79 -11.07
C PRO A 58 -12.31 29.97 -12.29
N ALA A 59 -13.60 29.61 -12.35
CA ALA A 59 -14.18 28.84 -13.45
C ALA A 59 -14.49 29.74 -14.66
N THR A 60 -14.01 29.36 -15.84
CA THR A 60 -14.39 29.98 -17.12
C THR A 60 -15.61 29.29 -17.70
N GLN A 61 -16.65 30.06 -18.08
CA GLN A 61 -17.82 29.52 -18.75
C GLN A 61 -17.55 29.34 -20.25
N ALA A 62 -17.78 28.14 -20.77
CA ALA A 62 -17.73 27.85 -22.20
C ALA A 62 -19.12 27.98 -22.83
N TYR A 63 -19.22 28.73 -23.92
CA TYR A 63 -20.44 28.96 -24.68
C TYR A 63 -20.64 27.82 -25.70
N MET A 64 -21.76 27.09 -25.65
CA MET A 64 -22.08 26.06 -26.67
C MET A 64 -23.13 26.59 -27.66
N PRO A 65 -22.92 26.42 -28.98
CA PRO A 65 -23.95 26.73 -29.98
C PRO A 65 -25.07 25.69 -29.97
N ALA A 66 -26.31 26.14 -30.16
CA ALA A 66 -27.48 25.26 -30.22
C ALA A 66 -27.53 24.45 -31.53
N MET A 67 -27.83 23.15 -31.42
CA MET A 67 -28.18 22.29 -32.57
C MET A 67 -29.71 22.22 -32.74
N PRO A 68 -30.22 22.10 -33.98
CA PRO A 68 -31.66 22.05 -34.22
C PRO A 68 -32.29 20.74 -33.74
N SER A 69 -33.49 20.85 -33.17
CA SER A 69 -34.31 19.71 -32.75
C SER A 69 -34.87 18.96 -33.97
N PHE A 70 -34.82 17.63 -33.95
CA PHE A 70 -35.59 16.77 -34.84
C PHE A 70 -36.66 16.06 -34.01
N GLU A 71 -37.92 16.15 -34.44
CA GLU A 71 -39.04 15.48 -33.77
C GLU A 71 -38.97 13.95 -33.92
N ALA A 72 -39.47 13.25 -32.90
CA ALA A 72 -39.37 11.80 -32.77
C ALA A 72 -40.58 11.06 -33.38
N PRO A 73 -40.37 9.89 -33.99
CA PRO A 73 -41.39 8.85 -34.06
C PRO A 73 -41.39 8.04 -32.76
N VAL A 74 -42.55 7.93 -32.11
CA VAL A 74 -42.74 7.08 -30.92
C VAL A 74 -42.77 5.60 -31.30
N ALA A 75 -41.92 4.80 -30.65
CA ALA A 75 -42.01 3.34 -30.62
C ALA A 75 -41.65 2.85 -29.20
N PRO A 76 -42.35 1.85 -28.64
CA PRO A 76 -42.19 1.47 -27.23
C PRO A 76 -40.88 0.71 -26.99
N VAL A 77 -39.86 1.40 -26.45
CA VAL A 77 -38.59 0.77 -26.08
C VAL A 77 -38.69 0.18 -24.68
N ASN A 78 -38.58 -1.15 -24.65
CA ASN A 78 -38.46 -2.01 -23.48
C ASN A 78 -37.47 -1.47 -22.42
N VAL A 79 -37.86 -1.53 -21.15
CA VAL A 79 -37.06 -1.10 -19.99
C VAL A 79 -35.91 -2.06 -19.69
N ASN A 80 -34.81 -1.96 -20.44
CA ASN A 80 -33.53 -2.53 -20.00
C ASN A 80 -32.32 -1.73 -20.53
N ALA A 81 -32.15 -0.51 -20.02
CA ALA A 81 -30.95 0.29 -20.27
C ALA A 81 -29.75 -0.32 -19.52
N LYS A 82 -28.89 -0.98 -20.29
CA LYS A 82 -27.62 -1.60 -19.90
C LYS A 82 -26.78 -0.68 -18.99
N ALA A 83 -26.74 -0.98 -17.70
CA ALA A 83 -25.80 -0.40 -16.75
C ALA A 83 -24.33 -0.71 -17.12
N PRO A 84 -23.34 0.05 -16.60
CA PRO A 84 -21.93 -0.30 -16.75
C PRO A 84 -21.69 -1.74 -16.29
N ALA A 85 -20.82 -2.45 -17.00
CA ALA A 85 -20.58 -3.87 -16.75
C ALA A 85 -20.12 -4.08 -15.30
N ALA A 86 -20.98 -4.72 -14.50
CA ALA A 86 -20.56 -5.28 -13.24
C ALA A 86 -19.41 -6.24 -13.50
N GLU A 87 -18.27 -6.00 -12.86
CA GLU A 87 -17.16 -6.94 -12.85
C GLU A 87 -17.71 -8.28 -12.36
N LYS A 88 -17.44 -9.34 -13.13
CA LYS A 88 -17.96 -10.68 -12.81
C LYS A 88 -17.52 -11.03 -11.38
N PRO A 89 -18.41 -11.59 -10.53
CA PRO A 89 -17.98 -12.20 -9.28
C PRO A 89 -16.85 -13.18 -9.60
N VAL A 90 -15.65 -12.90 -9.09
CA VAL A 90 -14.51 -13.80 -9.33
C VAL A 90 -14.89 -15.11 -8.65
N GLU A 91 -15.00 -16.17 -9.45
CA GLU A 91 -15.38 -17.49 -8.95
C GLU A 91 -14.53 -17.82 -7.72
N ALA A 92 -15.21 -18.15 -6.62
CA ALA A 92 -14.56 -18.47 -5.36
C ALA A 92 -13.87 -19.82 -5.48
N ASP A 93 -12.73 -19.85 -6.15
CA ASP A 93 -11.90 -21.04 -6.25
C ASP A 93 -11.39 -21.38 -4.85
N THR A 94 -11.97 -22.43 -4.28
CA THR A 94 -11.67 -22.93 -2.94
C THR A 94 -10.48 -23.89 -2.93
N LYS A 95 -9.90 -24.22 -4.09
CA LYS A 95 -8.82 -25.21 -4.20
C LYS A 95 -7.43 -24.64 -3.95
N HIS A 96 -7.24 -23.34 -4.16
CA HIS A 96 -5.94 -22.67 -4.05
C HIS A 96 -5.85 -21.81 -2.79
N HIS A 97 -4.64 -21.72 -2.21
CA HIS A 97 -4.37 -20.85 -1.07
C HIS A 97 -4.62 -19.39 -1.43
N LYS A 98 -5.19 -18.61 -0.51
CA LYS A 98 -5.64 -17.24 -0.74
C LYS A 98 -4.77 -16.27 0.04
N LEU A 99 -3.88 -15.57 -0.67
CA LEU A 99 -3.14 -14.46 -0.08
C LEU A 99 -4.04 -13.21 -0.10
N ILE A 100 -4.32 -12.65 1.08
CA ILE A 100 -5.26 -11.53 1.28
C ILE A 100 -4.53 -10.23 1.64
N SER A 101 -5.15 -9.09 1.34
CA SER A 101 -4.62 -7.79 1.76
C SER A 101 -4.85 -7.56 3.26
N PRO A 102 -3.82 -7.25 4.08
CA PRO A 102 -3.99 -6.96 5.50
C PRO A 102 -4.60 -5.56 5.76
N MET A 103 -4.68 -4.71 4.73
CA MET A 103 -5.07 -3.31 4.81
C MET A 103 -5.86 -2.86 3.56
N ALA A 104 -6.54 -1.71 3.65
CA ALA A 104 -7.08 -1.04 2.48
C ALA A 104 -6.03 -0.10 1.87
N GLY A 105 -6.06 0.11 0.55
CA GLY A 105 -5.06 0.91 -0.17
C GLY A 105 -5.17 0.82 -1.68
N THR A 106 -4.07 1.04 -2.40
CA THR A 106 -3.94 0.84 -3.85
C THR A 106 -2.98 -0.31 -4.15
N PHE A 107 -3.41 -1.29 -4.96
CA PHE A 107 -2.60 -2.46 -5.33
C PHE A 107 -1.63 -2.15 -6.47
N TYR A 108 -0.35 -2.48 -6.29
CA TYR A 108 0.70 -2.34 -7.30
C TYR A 108 1.48 -3.65 -7.50
N ARG A 109 1.74 -4.01 -8.76
CA ARG A 109 2.42 -5.24 -9.13
C ARG A 109 3.94 -5.16 -9.13
N ALA A 110 4.52 -3.95 -9.07
CA ALA A 110 5.95 -3.68 -9.22
C ALA A 110 6.43 -2.66 -8.18
N PRO A 111 7.74 -2.61 -7.83
CA PRO A 111 8.29 -1.64 -6.88
C PRO A 111 8.32 -0.20 -7.39
N SER A 112 8.20 0.00 -8.71
CA SER A 112 8.04 1.32 -9.33
C SER A 112 7.27 1.22 -10.66
N PRO A 113 6.76 2.33 -11.22
CA PRO A 113 6.01 2.32 -12.49
C PRO A 113 6.80 1.81 -13.71
N THR A 114 8.13 1.79 -13.64
CA THR A 114 9.03 1.36 -14.73
C THR A 114 9.76 0.05 -14.44
N SER A 115 9.56 -0.54 -13.26
CA SER A 115 10.14 -1.82 -12.88
C SER A 115 9.30 -2.99 -13.39
N GLU A 116 9.93 -4.17 -13.56
CA GLU A 116 9.17 -5.39 -13.76
C GLU A 116 8.27 -5.73 -12.55
N PRO A 117 7.15 -6.45 -12.77
CA PRO A 117 6.36 -7.00 -11.69
C PRO A 117 7.16 -7.93 -10.78
N PHE A 118 6.87 -7.95 -9.48
CA PHE A 118 7.45 -8.91 -8.53
C PHE A 118 7.17 -10.37 -8.89
N CYS A 119 6.02 -10.63 -9.52
CA CYS A 119 5.63 -11.93 -10.06
C CYS A 119 4.57 -11.81 -11.18
N LYS A 120 4.46 -12.87 -11.98
CA LYS A 120 3.50 -13.10 -13.06
C LYS A 120 2.73 -14.40 -12.76
N GLU A 121 1.57 -14.57 -13.38
CA GLU A 121 0.85 -15.84 -13.32
C GLU A 121 1.70 -16.94 -13.95
N GLY A 122 1.87 -18.05 -13.25
CA GLY A 122 2.78 -19.12 -13.62
C GLY A 122 4.12 -19.13 -12.88
N ASP A 123 4.52 -18.04 -12.22
CA ASP A 123 5.78 -17.98 -11.47
C ASP A 123 5.70 -18.76 -10.15
N SER A 124 6.84 -19.28 -9.69
CA SER A 124 6.98 -19.88 -8.37
C SER A 124 7.41 -18.82 -7.34
N VAL A 125 6.84 -18.87 -6.15
CA VAL A 125 7.14 -17.97 -5.02
C VAL A 125 7.52 -18.74 -3.75
N THR A 126 8.38 -18.16 -2.92
CA THR A 126 8.76 -18.71 -1.61
C THR A 126 8.14 -17.92 -0.46
N VAL A 127 7.99 -18.55 0.71
CA VAL A 127 7.52 -17.85 1.92
C VAL A 127 8.45 -16.67 2.22
N GLY A 128 7.89 -15.49 2.44
CA GLY A 128 8.61 -14.25 2.70
C GLY A 128 9.00 -13.46 1.44
N GLN A 129 8.83 -14.00 0.23
CA GLN A 129 9.06 -13.27 -1.02
C GLN A 129 7.98 -12.18 -1.21
N THR A 130 8.40 -10.96 -1.52
CA THR A 130 7.49 -9.86 -1.87
C THR A 130 6.86 -10.12 -3.23
N VAL A 131 5.52 -10.06 -3.30
CA VAL A 131 4.72 -10.39 -4.51
C VAL A 131 3.89 -9.21 -5.04
N CYS A 132 3.59 -8.21 -4.21
CA CYS A 132 3.00 -6.94 -4.61
C CYS A 132 3.28 -5.86 -3.56
N ILE A 133 2.84 -4.64 -3.85
CA ILE A 133 2.73 -3.54 -2.88
C ILE A 133 1.26 -3.17 -2.70
N VAL A 134 0.87 -2.79 -1.48
CA VAL A 134 -0.36 -2.05 -1.20
C VAL A 134 0.01 -0.68 -0.65
N GLU A 135 -0.25 0.37 -1.43
CA GLU A 135 -0.05 1.74 -0.98
C GLU A 135 -1.18 2.15 -0.03
N ALA A 136 -0.83 2.50 1.21
CA ALA A 136 -1.76 3.06 2.18
C ALA A 136 -1.14 4.30 2.83
N MET A 137 -1.87 5.42 2.84
CA MET A 137 -1.42 6.68 3.45
C MET A 137 -0.02 7.17 2.95
N LYS A 138 0.25 7.00 1.64
CA LYS A 138 1.56 7.28 0.98
C LYS A 138 2.72 6.37 1.39
N MET A 139 2.44 5.26 2.09
CA MET A 139 3.42 4.23 2.44
C MET A 139 3.26 3.03 1.52
N MET A 140 4.34 2.63 0.85
CA MET A 140 4.38 1.48 -0.06
C MET A 140 4.61 0.20 0.74
N ASN A 141 3.54 -0.50 1.13
CA ASN A 141 3.64 -1.68 1.99
C ASN A 141 3.84 -2.94 1.15
N GLU A 142 5.00 -3.57 1.28
CA GLU A 142 5.28 -4.87 0.65
C GLU A 142 4.36 -5.96 1.22
N ILE A 143 3.65 -6.67 0.34
CA ILE A 143 2.93 -7.88 0.68
C ILE A 143 3.81 -9.08 0.31
N LYS A 144 4.03 -9.94 1.30
CA LYS A 144 4.88 -11.14 1.17
C LYS A 144 4.03 -12.39 1.08
N ALA A 145 4.47 -13.36 0.30
CA ALA A 145 3.86 -14.68 0.26
C ALA A 145 4.00 -15.37 1.63
N ASP A 146 2.87 -15.84 2.18
CA ASP A 146 2.76 -16.60 3.42
C ASP A 146 2.87 -18.11 3.19
N LYS A 147 2.64 -18.56 1.95
CA LYS A 147 2.82 -19.94 1.48
C LYS A 147 3.75 -19.96 0.26
N ALA A 148 4.66 -20.94 0.19
CA ALA A 148 5.40 -21.24 -1.03
C ALA A 148 4.52 -22.01 -2.02
N GLY A 149 4.79 -21.85 -3.31
CA GLY A 149 4.02 -22.52 -4.37
C GLY A 149 3.99 -21.72 -5.66
N LYS A 150 3.01 -21.99 -6.53
CA LYS A 150 2.88 -21.35 -7.84
C LYS A 150 1.80 -20.27 -7.83
N VAL A 151 2.06 -19.09 -8.40
CA VAL A 151 1.04 -18.05 -8.62
C VAL A 151 0.08 -18.53 -9.69
N VAL A 152 -1.13 -18.94 -9.29
CA VAL A 152 -2.18 -19.44 -10.20
C VAL A 152 -2.97 -18.30 -10.80
N LYS A 153 -3.28 -17.27 -10.00
CA LYS A 153 -4.09 -16.12 -10.45
C LYS A 153 -3.80 -14.86 -9.64
N ILE A 154 -3.78 -13.72 -10.32
CA ILE A 154 -3.72 -12.38 -9.72
C ILE A 154 -5.11 -11.76 -9.87
N LEU A 155 -5.79 -11.43 -8.76
CA LEU A 155 -7.20 -11.03 -8.82
C LEU A 155 -7.42 -9.53 -9.07
N LEU A 156 -6.40 -8.70 -8.87
CA LEU A 156 -6.49 -7.24 -9.01
C LEU A 156 -5.61 -6.72 -10.14
N GLU A 157 -6.10 -5.72 -10.86
CA GLU A 157 -5.30 -4.96 -11.83
C GLU A 157 -4.40 -3.94 -11.14
N ASN A 158 -3.26 -3.61 -11.77
CA ASN A 158 -2.31 -2.65 -11.24
C ASN A 158 -2.91 -1.24 -11.12
N GLY A 159 -2.73 -0.58 -9.97
CA GLY A 159 -3.25 0.76 -9.68
C GLY A 159 -4.72 0.78 -9.23
N LYS A 160 -5.35 -0.37 -8.95
CA LYS A 160 -6.74 -0.43 -8.45
C LYS A 160 -6.81 -0.33 -6.93
N PRO A 161 -7.92 0.22 -6.38
CA PRO A 161 -8.16 0.18 -4.94
C PRO A 161 -8.33 -1.26 -4.45
N VAL A 162 -7.96 -1.49 -3.20
CA VAL A 162 -8.12 -2.76 -2.49
C VAL A 162 -8.66 -2.52 -1.09
N GLU A 163 -9.53 -3.41 -0.62
CA GLU A 163 -10.05 -3.40 0.75
C GLU A 163 -9.30 -4.38 1.66
N LYS A 164 -9.37 -4.16 2.98
CA LYS A 164 -8.83 -5.10 3.96
C LYS A 164 -9.57 -6.44 3.86
N GLY A 165 -8.82 -7.53 3.73
CA GLY A 165 -9.36 -8.88 3.58
C GLY A 165 -9.67 -9.29 2.14
N ALA A 166 -9.56 -8.38 1.16
CA ALA A 166 -9.70 -8.74 -0.25
C ALA A 166 -8.60 -9.74 -0.68
N VAL A 167 -8.96 -10.73 -1.50
CA VAL A 167 -8.02 -11.73 -2.02
C VAL A 167 -7.20 -11.11 -3.14
N LEU A 168 -5.87 -11.15 -3.01
CA LEU A 168 -4.91 -10.59 -3.96
C LEU A 168 -4.42 -11.65 -4.96
N PHE A 169 -4.09 -12.84 -4.46
CA PHE A 169 -3.53 -13.94 -5.24
C PHE A 169 -4.15 -15.29 -4.85
N HIS A 170 -4.26 -16.19 -5.83
CA HIS A 170 -4.34 -17.63 -5.61
C HIS A 170 -2.96 -18.27 -5.77
N ILE A 171 -2.51 -18.99 -4.75
CA ILE A 171 -1.24 -19.74 -4.74
C ILE A 171 -1.57 -21.24 -4.72
N GLY A 172 -1.17 -21.95 -5.77
CA GLY A 172 -1.23 -23.42 -5.83
C GLY A 172 -0.02 -24.06 -5.16
N ASP A 173 -0.11 -25.36 -4.88
CA ASP A 173 1.03 -26.18 -4.44
C ASP A 173 2.14 -26.27 -5.51
#